data_AF-A0A351XMS4-F1
#
_entry.id   AF-A0A351XMS4-F1
#
_cell.length_a   1.000
_cell.length_b   1.000
_cell.length_c   1.000
_cell.angle_alpha   90.00
_cell.angle_beta   90.00
_cell.angle_gamma   90.00
#
_symmetry.space_group_name_H-M   'P 1'
#
loop_
_entity.id
_entity.type
_entity.pdbx_description
1 polymer ?
#
loop_
_entity_poly.entity_id
_entity_poly.type
_entity_poly.pdbx_seq_one_letter_code
_entity_poly.pdbx_strand_id
1 'polypeptide(L)'
;MNSDYDTIYSQFEKNFKEEASPFLTDTSINNTLEIEKIRFNNAKKYNIPVNKIAGSSLARYTKDMLRHCQPLFFIYYIFSMLSELSYYLLIWSTLKCIYLYFTGSEKAFSSKLSYSVSLVFFTCIIIYNAITQGYARNLLFKCSKINIQNVKTKINIFNAFCCFISVVLVAAMALFTYSGSGKVPAASFSLFEIFIFTVAILSISGVHNVIYSSHFTPFITIGYLYMLHKPAETASAISHYIELSLAGFLVSHHLAIPEYKKDVHWQIEFNQTLRQKIITFRVYGALAFFITSMLFAICLRQLIITGLSPGLIIFTAVTLITVVLMFSEIISCNCILKECTAKQP
;
A
#
# COMPACT_ATOMS: atom_id res chain seq x y z
N MET A 1 -6.84 34.98 -9.12
CA MET A 1 -5.55 34.30 -8.92
C MET A 1 -5.83 32.80 -8.86
N ASN A 2 -5.42 32.09 -9.91
CA ASN A 2 -5.86 30.73 -10.28
C ASN A 2 -4.63 29.87 -10.62
N SER A 3 -3.45 30.24 -10.11
CA SER A 3 -2.12 29.69 -10.43
C SER A 3 -1.90 28.28 -9.89
N ASP A 4 -2.63 27.89 -8.85
CA ASP A 4 -2.32 26.67 -8.11
C ASP A 4 -2.79 25.41 -8.85
N TYR A 5 -3.96 25.44 -9.51
CA TYR A 5 -4.50 24.25 -10.19
C TYR A 5 -3.66 23.82 -11.38
N ASP A 6 -3.30 24.77 -12.24
CA ASP A 6 -2.57 24.46 -13.47
C ASP A 6 -1.14 24.02 -13.12
N THR A 7 -0.50 24.67 -12.15
CA THR A 7 0.83 24.28 -11.65
C THR A 7 0.81 22.89 -11.00
N ILE A 8 -0.16 22.61 -10.13
CA ILE A 8 -0.28 21.31 -9.46
C ILE A 8 -0.61 20.20 -10.46
N TYR A 9 -1.48 20.46 -11.44
CA TYR A 9 -1.79 19.48 -12.49
C TYR A 9 -0.57 19.21 -13.36
N SER A 10 0.18 20.22 -13.78
CA SER A 10 1.41 20.02 -14.57
C SER A 10 2.46 19.22 -13.80
N GLN A 11 2.59 19.45 -12.49
CA GLN A 11 3.48 18.65 -11.65
C GLN A 11 3.00 17.20 -11.51
N PHE A 12 1.69 16.99 -11.33
CA PHE A 12 1.09 15.65 -11.33
C PHE A 12 1.32 14.93 -12.66
N GLU A 13 1.06 15.59 -13.78
CA GLU A 13 1.21 15.02 -15.12
C GLU A 13 2.65 14.56 -15.37
N LYS A 14 3.63 15.40 -15.02
CA LYS A 14 5.05 15.06 -15.14
C LYS A 14 5.40 13.85 -14.29
N ASN A 15 5.11 13.91 -12.98
CA ASN A 15 5.47 12.84 -12.05
C ASN A 15 4.76 11.52 -12.40
N PHE A 16 3.49 11.58 -12.82
CA PHE A 16 2.73 10.40 -13.21
C PHE A 16 3.30 9.74 -14.46
N LYS A 17 3.66 10.51 -15.51
CA LYS A 17 4.30 9.94 -16.70
C LYS A 17 5.64 9.29 -16.37
N GLU A 18 6.47 9.93 -15.58
CA GLU A 18 7.77 9.39 -15.16
C GLU A 18 7.61 8.09 -14.36
N GLU A 19 6.71 8.06 -13.38
CA GLU A 19 6.49 6.87 -12.54
C GLU A 19 5.72 5.75 -13.25
N ALA A 20 4.84 6.07 -14.22
CA ALA A 20 3.97 5.11 -14.86
C ALA A 20 4.55 4.45 -16.12
N SER A 21 5.41 5.16 -16.86
CA SER A 21 6.01 4.66 -18.12
C SER A 21 6.67 3.28 -18.00
N PRO A 22 7.32 2.89 -16.88
CA PRO A 22 7.87 1.54 -16.73
C PRO A 22 6.81 0.43 -16.58
N PHE A 23 5.57 0.77 -16.23
CA PHE A 23 4.56 -0.21 -15.78
C PHE A 23 3.28 -0.22 -16.61
N LEU A 24 2.97 0.87 -17.30
CA LEU A 24 1.72 1.07 -18.02
C LEU A 24 1.99 1.39 -19.49
N THR A 25 1.04 1.04 -20.36
CA THR A 25 1.07 1.46 -21.77
C THR A 25 0.79 2.96 -21.91
N ASP A 26 1.32 3.60 -22.95
CA ASP A 26 1.05 5.01 -23.27
C ASP A 26 -0.45 5.30 -23.37
N THR A 27 -1.24 4.36 -23.91
CA THR A 27 -2.70 4.47 -23.98
C THR A 27 -3.32 4.54 -22.58
N SER A 28 -2.89 3.67 -21.65
CA SER A 28 -3.36 3.70 -20.26
C SER A 28 -2.97 4.98 -19.52
N ILE A 29 -1.75 5.46 -19.76
CA ILE A 29 -1.23 6.71 -19.20
C ILE A 29 -2.07 7.89 -19.68
N ASN A 30 -2.26 8.01 -21.00
CA ASN A 30 -3.02 9.11 -21.60
C ASN A 30 -4.49 9.10 -21.16
N ASN A 31 -5.14 7.92 -21.15
CA ASN A 31 -6.51 7.79 -20.65
C ASN A 31 -6.66 8.29 -19.21
N THR A 32 -5.69 7.96 -18.35
CA THR A 32 -5.70 8.38 -16.94
C THR A 32 -5.50 9.89 -16.82
N LEU A 33 -4.55 10.46 -17.58
CA LEU A 33 -4.30 11.89 -17.60
C LEU A 33 -5.49 12.68 -18.13
N GLU A 34 -6.20 12.20 -19.15
CA GLU A 34 -7.41 12.85 -19.66
C GLU A 34 -8.52 12.90 -18.59
N ILE A 35 -8.76 11.77 -17.91
CA ILE A 35 -9.74 11.68 -16.82
C ILE A 35 -9.38 12.65 -15.69
N GLU A 36 -8.11 12.71 -15.29
CA GLU A 36 -7.64 13.60 -14.24
C GLU A 36 -7.69 15.07 -14.67
N LYS A 37 -7.34 15.39 -15.91
CA LYS A 37 -7.47 16.76 -16.46
C LYS A 37 -8.90 17.26 -16.37
N ILE A 38 -9.88 16.41 -16.70
CA ILE A 38 -11.31 16.73 -16.54
C ILE A 38 -11.64 17.04 -15.07
N ARG A 39 -11.16 16.22 -14.12
CA ARG A 39 -11.40 16.40 -12.68
C ARG A 39 -10.81 17.72 -12.16
N PHE A 40 -9.56 18.02 -12.51
CA PHE A 40 -8.87 19.25 -12.12
C PHE A 40 -9.54 20.50 -12.73
N ASN A 41 -9.90 20.46 -14.00
CA ASN A 41 -10.61 21.55 -14.66
C ASN A 41 -11.99 21.81 -14.03
N ASN A 42 -12.74 20.75 -13.73
CA ASN A 42 -14.04 20.89 -13.07
C ASN A 42 -13.90 21.40 -11.63
N ALA A 43 -12.86 20.97 -10.92
CA ALA A 43 -12.58 21.48 -9.59
C ALA A 43 -12.29 22.97 -9.57
N LYS A 44 -11.48 23.44 -10.53
CA LYS A 44 -11.22 24.85 -10.79
C LYS A 44 -12.53 25.59 -11.10
N LYS A 45 -13.35 25.05 -12.02
CA LYS A 45 -14.67 25.62 -12.39
C LYS A 45 -15.61 25.80 -11.20
N TYR A 46 -15.66 24.83 -10.30
CA TYR A 46 -16.58 24.83 -9.14
C TYR A 46 -15.93 25.35 -7.85
N ASN A 47 -14.72 25.91 -7.91
CA ASN A 47 -13.96 26.40 -6.75
C ASN A 47 -13.88 25.36 -5.60
N ILE A 48 -13.55 24.12 -5.96
CA ILE A 48 -13.34 23.00 -5.03
C ILE A 48 -11.85 22.86 -4.76
N PRO A 49 -11.38 23.06 -3.51
CA PRO A 49 -9.96 23.00 -3.17
C PRO A 49 -9.26 21.74 -3.66
N VAL A 50 -8.04 21.87 -4.18
CA VAL A 50 -7.25 20.76 -4.72
C VAL A 50 -7.04 19.65 -3.70
N ASN A 51 -6.90 19.99 -2.42
CA ASN A 51 -6.74 19.01 -1.34
C ASN A 51 -7.94 18.07 -1.17
N LYS A 52 -9.14 18.45 -1.62
CA LYS A 52 -10.32 17.57 -1.64
C LYS A 52 -10.25 16.50 -2.74
N ILE A 53 -9.28 16.61 -3.65
CA ILE A 53 -9.11 15.75 -4.83
C ILE A 53 -7.81 14.97 -4.69
N ALA A 54 -6.70 15.71 -4.54
CA ALA A 54 -5.36 15.16 -4.47
C ALA A 54 -4.91 14.84 -3.03
N GLY A 55 -5.73 15.14 -2.02
CA GLY A 55 -5.32 15.01 -0.62
C GLY A 55 -4.26 16.03 -0.21
N SER A 56 -3.54 15.73 0.87
CA SER A 56 -2.48 16.59 1.41
C SER A 56 -1.12 16.43 0.71
N SER A 57 -0.93 15.39 -0.09
CA SER A 57 0.35 15.08 -0.75
C SER A 57 0.13 14.68 -2.19
N LEU A 58 0.68 15.48 -3.11
CA LEU A 58 0.65 15.20 -4.54
C LEU A 58 1.41 13.93 -4.89
N ALA A 59 2.53 13.66 -4.20
CA ALA A 59 3.30 12.43 -4.40
C ALA A 59 2.50 11.17 -4.02
N ARG A 60 1.76 11.22 -2.89
CA ARG A 60 0.83 10.13 -2.53
C ARG A 60 -0.26 9.98 -3.58
N TYR A 61 -0.83 11.09 -4.07
CA TYR A 61 -1.84 11.07 -5.12
C TYR A 61 -1.36 10.43 -6.42
N THR A 62 -0.18 10.83 -6.92
CA THR A 62 0.44 10.26 -8.12
C THR A 62 0.59 8.76 -8.00
N LYS A 63 1.13 8.31 -6.86
CA LYS A 63 1.31 6.89 -6.58
C LYS A 63 -0.01 6.12 -6.50
N ASP A 64 -1.01 6.68 -5.82
CA ASP A 64 -2.35 6.08 -5.74
C ASP A 64 -2.99 5.95 -7.14
N MET A 65 -2.76 6.93 -8.02
CA MET A 65 -3.25 6.88 -9.41
C MET A 65 -2.57 5.79 -10.21
N LEU A 66 -1.25 5.66 -10.06
CA LEU A 66 -0.49 4.57 -10.68
C LEU A 66 -1.01 3.22 -10.21
N ARG A 67 -1.19 3.05 -8.88
CA ARG A 67 -1.69 1.79 -8.31
C ARG A 67 -3.10 1.47 -8.77
N HIS A 68 -3.95 2.48 -9.03
CA HIS A 68 -5.31 2.26 -9.54
C HIS A 68 -5.34 1.66 -10.94
N CYS A 69 -4.29 1.87 -11.73
CA CYS A 69 -4.14 1.31 -13.07
C CYS A 69 -3.50 -0.09 -13.07
N GLN A 70 -3.04 -0.56 -11.91
CA GLN A 70 -2.33 -1.83 -11.75
C GLN A 70 -3.27 -2.92 -11.17
N PRO A 71 -3.04 -4.21 -11.47
CA PRO A 71 -3.90 -5.30 -10.98
C PRO A 71 -3.87 -5.38 -9.46
N LEU A 72 -4.94 -5.91 -8.85
CA LEU A 72 -5.10 -6.09 -7.40
C LEU A 72 -5.17 -4.78 -6.58
N PHE A 73 -5.48 -3.64 -7.19
CA PHE A 73 -5.60 -2.34 -6.50
C PHE A 73 -6.39 -2.39 -5.18
N PHE A 74 -7.42 -3.23 -5.08
CA PHE A 74 -8.19 -3.36 -3.83
C PHE A 74 -7.31 -3.83 -2.65
N ILE A 75 -6.32 -4.70 -2.89
CA ILE A 75 -5.36 -5.17 -1.88
C ILE A 75 -4.46 -4.01 -1.46
N TYR A 76 -3.96 -3.22 -2.41
CA TYR A 76 -3.19 -2.00 -2.13
C TYR A 76 -3.95 -1.09 -1.20
N TYR A 77 -5.20 -0.83 -1.56
CA TYR A 77 -6.07 0.07 -0.86
C TYR A 77 -6.32 -0.40 0.57
N ILE A 78 -6.65 -1.68 0.77
CA ILE A 78 -6.86 -2.28 2.09
C ILE A 78 -5.59 -2.17 2.94
N PHE A 79 -4.41 -2.53 2.40
CA PHE A 79 -3.17 -2.44 3.15
C PHE A 79 -2.77 -1.01 3.46
N SER A 80 -3.00 -0.06 2.56
CA SER A 80 -2.78 1.37 2.85
C SER A 80 -3.65 1.85 4.02
N MET A 81 -4.93 1.48 4.02
CA MET A 81 -5.85 1.81 5.13
C MET A 81 -5.42 1.15 6.44
N LEU A 82 -4.98 -0.11 6.38
CA LEU A 82 -4.54 -0.86 7.55
C LEU A 82 -3.22 -0.32 8.11
N SER A 83 -2.29 0.12 7.25
CA SER A 83 -1.07 0.81 7.67
C SER A 83 -1.39 2.13 8.37
N GLU A 84 -2.30 2.93 7.80
CA GLU A 84 -2.74 4.18 8.41
C GLU A 84 -3.40 3.94 9.78
N LEU A 85 -4.26 2.92 9.89
CA LEU A 85 -4.85 2.50 11.16
C LEU A 85 -3.79 2.06 12.17
N SER A 86 -2.79 1.28 11.75
CA SER A 86 -1.72 0.80 12.63
C SER A 86 -0.88 1.95 13.20
N TYR A 87 -0.62 3.00 12.42
CA TYR A 87 0.08 4.19 12.90
C TYR A 87 -0.72 4.95 13.95
N TYR A 88 -2.02 5.18 13.71
CA TYR A 88 -2.86 5.86 14.70
C TYR A 88 -2.97 5.05 15.99
N LEU A 89 -3.11 3.73 15.88
CA LEU A 89 -3.12 2.84 17.04
C LEU A 89 -1.79 2.92 17.80
N LEU A 90 -0.64 2.81 17.12
CA LEU A 90 0.67 2.87 17.77
C LEU A 90 0.92 4.21 18.48
N ILE A 91 0.60 5.34 17.84
CA ILE A 91 0.74 6.67 18.45
C ILE A 91 -0.17 6.77 19.68
N TRP A 92 -1.43 6.38 19.54
CA TRP A 92 -2.40 6.42 20.64
C TRP A 92 -1.99 5.52 21.81
N SER A 93 -1.54 4.30 21.54
CA SER A 93 -1.02 3.37 22.54
C SER A 93 0.17 3.94 23.27
N THR A 94 1.10 4.55 22.55
CA THR A 94 2.30 5.17 23.13
C THR A 94 1.90 6.31 24.06
N LEU A 95 1.03 7.21 23.61
CA LEU A 95 0.52 8.32 24.43
C LEU A 95 -0.22 7.82 25.68
N LYS A 96 -1.06 6.79 25.54
CA LYS A 96 -1.81 6.20 26.65
C LYS A 96 -0.89 5.52 27.67
N CYS A 97 0.13 4.79 27.22
CA CYS A 97 1.14 4.21 28.09
C CYS A 97 1.95 5.28 28.83
N ILE A 98 2.36 6.36 28.14
CA ILE A 98 3.07 7.49 28.74
C ILE A 98 2.20 8.14 29.83
N TYR A 99 0.92 8.40 29.52
CA TYR A 99 -0.03 8.93 30.50
C TYR A 99 -0.13 8.03 31.74
N LEU A 100 -0.33 6.72 31.53
CA LEU A 100 -0.44 5.75 32.62
C LEU A 100 0.82 5.65 33.47
N TYR A 101 2.00 5.76 32.84
CA TYR A 101 3.29 5.80 33.52
C TYR A 101 3.39 7.03 34.44
N PHE A 102 3.03 8.21 33.94
CA PHE A 102 3.03 9.44 34.74
C PHE A 102 1.94 9.45 35.83
N THR A 103 0.85 8.71 35.67
CA THR A 103 -0.18 8.53 36.72
C THR A 103 0.14 7.39 37.70
N GLY A 104 1.35 6.83 37.68
CA GLY A 104 1.82 5.88 38.70
C GLY A 104 1.52 4.41 38.44
N SER A 105 1.17 4.01 37.21
CA SER A 105 0.96 2.60 36.88
C SER A 105 2.30 1.87 36.65
N GLU A 106 2.73 1.04 37.60
CA GLU A 106 3.98 0.25 37.54
C GLU A 106 4.10 -0.66 36.30
N LYS A 107 2.97 -1.04 35.68
CA LYS A 107 2.90 -1.90 34.49
C LYS A 107 2.36 -1.20 33.26
N ALA A 108 2.54 0.13 33.14
CA ALA A 108 1.96 0.93 32.07
C ALA A 108 2.23 0.39 30.65
N PHE A 109 3.43 -0.15 30.39
CA PHE A 109 3.85 -0.64 29.08
C PHE A 109 3.52 -2.12 28.81
N SER A 110 3.28 -2.92 29.86
CA SER A 110 2.93 -4.34 29.76
C SER A 110 1.45 -4.64 29.96
N SER A 111 0.69 -3.65 30.46
CA SER A 111 -0.76 -3.76 30.63
C SER A 111 -1.50 -3.86 29.30
N LYS A 112 -2.55 -4.69 29.26
CA LYS A 112 -3.47 -4.73 28.11
C LYS A 112 -4.42 -3.55 28.18
N LEU A 113 -4.36 -2.69 27.18
CA LEU A 113 -5.20 -1.50 27.05
C LEU A 113 -6.42 -1.83 26.19
N SER A 114 -7.61 -1.38 26.61
CA SER A 114 -8.80 -1.45 25.74
C SER A 114 -8.70 -0.44 24.60
N TYR A 115 -9.02 -0.90 23.38
CA TYR A 115 -9.08 -0.09 22.15
C TYR A 115 -10.47 0.00 21.55
N SER A 116 -11.53 -0.50 22.21
CA SER A 116 -12.87 -0.60 21.63
C SER A 116 -13.38 0.70 20.99
N VAL A 117 -13.28 1.83 21.70
CA VAL A 117 -13.70 3.15 21.21
C VAL A 117 -12.66 3.75 20.25
N SER A 118 -11.37 3.67 20.58
CA SER A 118 -10.28 4.25 19.78
C SER A 118 -10.16 3.61 18.40
N LEU A 119 -10.36 2.29 18.30
CA LEU A 119 -10.35 1.55 17.05
C LEU A 119 -11.50 2.01 16.14
N VAL A 120 -12.72 2.09 16.68
CA VAL A 120 -13.88 2.62 15.94
C VAL A 120 -13.65 4.06 15.50
N PHE A 121 -13.09 4.91 16.37
CA PHE A 121 -12.78 6.30 16.05
C PHE A 121 -11.80 6.42 14.87
N PHE A 122 -10.65 5.75 14.94
CA PHE A 122 -9.65 5.81 13.85
C PHE A 122 -10.17 5.18 12.56
N THR A 123 -10.87 4.05 12.64
CA THR A 123 -11.51 3.43 11.47
C THR A 123 -12.54 4.38 10.84
N CYS A 124 -13.35 5.08 11.62
CA CYS A 124 -14.31 6.05 11.11
C CYS A 124 -13.64 7.23 10.42
N ILE A 125 -12.53 7.77 10.95
CA ILE A 125 -11.77 8.86 10.30
C ILE A 125 -11.22 8.42 8.94
N ILE A 126 -10.59 7.24 8.92
CA ILE A 126 -9.98 6.68 7.71
C ILE A 126 -11.05 6.45 6.63
N ILE A 127 -12.15 5.78 6.98
CA ILE A 127 -13.27 5.50 6.06
C ILE A 127 -13.96 6.79 5.62
N TYR A 128 -14.15 7.75 6.51
CA TYR A 128 -14.71 9.06 6.18
C TYR A 128 -13.89 9.77 5.11
N ASN A 129 -12.56 9.88 5.30
CA ASN A 129 -11.68 10.53 4.33
C ASN A 129 -11.70 9.81 2.98
N ALA A 130 -11.63 8.48 3.00
CA ALA A 130 -11.70 7.61 1.83
C ALA A 130 -12.98 7.83 1.00
N ILE A 131 -14.14 7.73 1.64
CA ILE A 131 -15.45 7.82 0.98
C ILE A 131 -15.70 9.23 0.44
N THR A 132 -15.37 10.27 1.20
CA THR A 132 -15.58 11.66 0.79
C THR A 132 -14.69 12.05 -0.39
N GLN A 133 -13.42 11.65 -0.40
CA GLN A 133 -12.54 11.85 -1.55
C GLN A 133 -13.01 11.07 -2.78
N GLY A 134 -13.39 9.80 -2.62
CA GLY A 134 -13.93 8.97 -3.70
C GLY A 134 -15.20 9.57 -4.33
N TYR A 135 -16.12 10.05 -3.48
CA TYR A 135 -17.34 10.72 -3.93
C TYR A 135 -17.04 12.02 -4.69
N ALA A 136 -16.15 12.87 -4.15
CA ALA A 136 -15.78 14.13 -4.80
C ALA A 136 -15.18 13.88 -6.19
N ARG A 137 -14.25 12.93 -6.32
CA ARG A 137 -13.60 12.57 -7.60
C ARG A 137 -14.60 12.00 -8.62
N ASN A 138 -15.51 11.15 -8.17
CA ASN A 138 -16.54 10.58 -9.04
C ASN A 138 -17.53 11.66 -9.53
N LEU A 139 -17.97 12.56 -8.63
CA LEU A 139 -18.87 13.65 -8.98
C LEU A 139 -18.22 14.64 -9.95
N LEU A 140 -16.94 14.98 -9.73
CA LEU A 140 -16.15 15.83 -10.62
C LEU A 140 -15.93 15.23 -12.01
N PHE A 141 -15.89 13.91 -12.12
CA PHE A 141 -15.85 13.24 -13.41
C PHE A 141 -17.24 13.20 -14.08
N LYS A 142 -18.31 12.92 -13.32
CA LYS A 142 -19.67 12.83 -13.88
C LYS A 142 -20.23 14.19 -14.30
N CYS A 143 -19.85 15.27 -13.65
CA CYS A 143 -20.37 16.61 -13.96
C CYS A 143 -19.89 17.17 -15.31
N SER A 144 -18.88 16.56 -15.95
CA SER A 144 -18.55 16.85 -17.36
C SER A 144 -19.53 16.19 -18.34
N LYS A 145 -20.15 15.08 -17.95
CA LYS A 145 -21.08 14.29 -18.79
C LYS A 145 -22.54 14.70 -18.59
N ILE A 146 -22.88 15.12 -17.38
CA ILE A 146 -24.22 15.49 -16.97
C ILE A 146 -24.09 16.88 -16.34
N ASN A 147 -24.86 17.87 -16.83
CA ASN A 147 -24.81 19.23 -16.33
C ASN A 147 -25.38 19.31 -14.89
N ILE A 148 -24.55 18.95 -13.91
CA ILE A 148 -24.93 18.90 -12.51
C ILE A 148 -24.75 20.30 -11.92
N GLN A 149 -25.88 20.93 -11.58
CA GLN A 149 -25.88 22.16 -10.79
C GLN A 149 -25.47 21.88 -9.34
N ASN A 150 -24.86 22.87 -8.68
CA ASN A 150 -24.51 22.86 -7.25
C ASN A 150 -23.57 21.73 -6.80
N VAL A 151 -22.57 21.38 -7.61
CA VAL A 151 -21.55 20.34 -7.31
C VAL A 151 -20.92 20.53 -5.93
N LYS A 152 -20.51 21.77 -5.60
CA LYS A 152 -19.89 22.11 -4.30
C LYS A 152 -20.82 21.81 -3.13
N THR A 153 -22.10 22.16 -3.25
CA THR A 153 -23.12 21.91 -2.23
C THR A 153 -23.35 20.42 -2.04
N LYS A 154 -23.43 19.64 -3.13
CA LYS A 154 -23.59 18.17 -3.06
C LYS A 154 -22.43 17.50 -2.34
N ILE A 155 -21.18 17.90 -2.63
CA ILE A 155 -20.00 17.40 -1.91
C ILE A 155 -20.07 17.74 -0.42
N ASN A 156 -20.42 18.98 -0.08
CA ASN A 156 -20.49 19.40 1.32
C ASN A 156 -21.61 18.67 2.09
N ILE A 157 -22.79 18.48 1.49
CA ILE A 157 -23.89 17.71 2.10
C ILE A 157 -23.46 16.26 2.34
N PHE A 158 -22.83 15.63 1.35
CA PHE A 158 -22.34 14.27 1.47
C PHE A 158 -21.28 14.15 2.58
N ASN A 159 -20.33 15.09 2.64
CA ASN A 159 -19.34 15.13 3.71
C ASN A 159 -19.98 15.31 5.09
N ALA A 160 -20.97 16.20 5.22
CA ALA A 160 -21.69 16.40 6.47
C ALA A 160 -22.44 15.13 6.90
N PHE A 161 -23.09 14.44 5.96
CA PHE A 161 -23.77 13.18 6.21
C PHE A 161 -22.81 12.08 6.66
N CYS A 162 -21.68 11.89 5.96
CA CYS A 162 -20.66 10.92 6.37
C CYS A 162 -20.07 11.26 7.75
N CYS A 163 -19.82 12.54 8.03
CA CYS A 163 -19.33 12.99 9.33
C CYS A 163 -20.35 12.69 10.44
N PHE A 164 -21.63 12.98 10.21
CA PHE A 164 -22.71 12.68 11.13
C PHE A 164 -22.78 11.19 11.46
N ILE A 165 -22.74 10.31 10.44
CA ILE A 165 -22.71 8.86 10.65
C ILE A 165 -21.50 8.45 11.49
N SER A 166 -20.30 8.94 11.17
CA SER A 166 -19.09 8.64 11.94
C SER A 166 -19.21 9.05 13.41
N VAL A 167 -19.77 10.23 13.69
CA VAL A 167 -20.01 10.71 15.06
C VAL A 167 -21.02 9.82 15.78
N VAL A 168 -22.12 9.45 15.13
CA VAL A 168 -23.13 8.55 15.71
C VAL A 168 -22.53 7.18 16.04
N LEU A 169 -21.71 6.61 15.15
CA LEU A 169 -21.05 5.32 15.39
C LEU A 169 -20.09 5.38 16.58
N VAL A 170 -19.27 6.42 16.67
CA VAL A 170 -18.33 6.61 17.79
C VAL A 170 -19.10 6.84 19.09
N ALA A 171 -20.15 7.66 19.09
CA ALA A 171 -20.98 7.94 20.26
C ALA A 171 -21.73 6.68 20.72
N ALA A 172 -22.31 5.91 19.81
CA ALA A 172 -22.95 4.64 20.13
C ALA A 172 -21.96 3.66 20.75
N MET A 173 -20.73 3.57 20.22
CA MET A 173 -19.69 2.70 20.78
C MET A 173 -19.23 3.16 22.17
N ALA A 174 -19.10 4.47 22.37
CA ALA A 174 -18.75 5.05 23.67
C ALA A 174 -19.86 4.79 24.71
N LEU A 175 -21.12 5.00 24.34
CA LEU A 175 -22.28 4.74 25.20
C LEU A 175 -22.40 3.25 25.55
N PHE A 176 -22.19 2.37 24.57
CA PHE A 176 -22.19 0.92 24.79
C PHE A 176 -21.04 0.47 25.71
N THR A 177 -19.87 1.12 25.61
CA THR A 177 -18.73 0.87 26.51
C THR A 177 -19.00 1.41 27.92
N TYR A 178 -19.65 2.58 28.04
CA TYR A 178 -19.97 3.22 29.33
C TYR A 178 -21.08 2.49 30.09
N SER A 179 -22.14 2.06 29.39
CA SER A 179 -23.30 1.38 29.99
C SER A 179 -23.00 -0.04 30.47
N GLY A 180 -21.83 -0.62 30.11
CA GLY A 180 -21.46 -1.99 30.46
C GLY A 180 -22.40 -3.06 29.87
N SER A 181 -23.36 -2.66 29.03
CA SER A 181 -24.42 -3.51 28.51
C SER A 181 -23.94 -4.27 27.28
N GLY A 182 -23.09 -5.27 27.50
CA GLY A 182 -22.68 -6.24 26.49
C GLY A 182 -21.21 -6.65 26.60
N LYS A 183 -20.90 -7.86 26.12
CA LYS A 183 -19.51 -8.26 25.84
C LYS A 183 -19.04 -7.46 24.63
N VAL A 184 -18.58 -6.23 24.83
CA VAL A 184 -17.77 -5.53 23.82
C VAL A 184 -16.67 -6.50 23.39
N PRO A 185 -16.45 -6.74 22.09
CA PRO A 185 -15.28 -7.49 21.65
C PRO A 185 -14.06 -6.77 22.21
N ALA A 186 -13.51 -7.32 23.29
CA ALA A 186 -12.44 -6.71 24.05
C ALA A 186 -11.16 -6.82 23.21
N ALA A 187 -10.99 -5.87 22.30
CA ALA A 187 -9.74 -5.62 21.60
C ALA A 187 -8.77 -5.00 22.63
N SER A 188 -8.26 -5.84 23.52
CA SER A 188 -7.35 -5.45 24.58
C SER A 188 -5.94 -5.88 24.20
N PHE A 189 -5.08 -4.92 23.88
CA PHE A 189 -3.72 -5.16 23.42
C PHE A 189 -2.72 -4.40 24.29
N SER A 190 -1.55 -4.99 24.52
CA SER A 190 -0.38 -4.31 25.07
C SER A 190 0.29 -3.44 24.01
N LEU A 191 1.14 -2.50 24.43
CA LEU A 191 1.94 -1.70 23.50
C LEU A 191 2.83 -2.59 22.63
N PHE A 192 3.39 -3.66 23.20
CA PHE A 192 4.19 -4.63 22.47
C PHE A 192 3.38 -5.32 21.37
N GLU A 193 2.18 -5.82 21.66
CA GLU A 193 1.31 -6.44 20.66
C GLU A 193 0.96 -5.47 19.51
N ILE A 194 0.75 -4.17 19.81
CA ILE A 194 0.47 -3.16 18.78
C ILE A 194 1.71 -2.77 17.99
N PHE A 195 2.87 -2.70 18.63
CA PHE A 195 4.14 -2.50 17.93
C PHE A 195 4.38 -3.62 16.93
N ILE A 196 4.22 -4.87 17.39
CA ILE A 196 4.36 -6.06 16.55
C ILE A 196 3.33 -6.08 15.42
N PHE A 197 2.07 -5.73 15.70
CA PHE A 197 1.05 -5.57 14.67
C PHE A 197 1.45 -4.52 13.64
N THR A 198 1.92 -3.36 14.08
CA THR A 198 2.37 -2.28 13.20
C THR A 198 3.53 -2.73 12.32
N VAL A 199 4.54 -3.38 12.88
CA VAL A 199 5.68 -3.92 12.11
C VAL A 199 5.20 -4.94 11.07
N ALA A 200 4.28 -5.84 11.42
CA ALA A 200 3.74 -6.81 10.45
C ALA A 200 3.00 -6.11 9.30
N ILE A 201 2.14 -5.13 9.60
CA ILE A 201 1.41 -4.37 8.58
C ILE A 201 2.35 -3.54 7.71
N LEU A 202 3.40 -2.95 8.28
CA LEU A 202 4.42 -2.23 7.53
C LEU A 202 5.23 -3.14 6.62
N SER A 203 5.60 -4.33 7.09
CA SER A 203 6.24 -5.34 6.26
C SER A 203 5.34 -5.71 5.08
N ILE A 204 4.06 -6.01 5.33
CA ILE A 204 3.10 -6.37 4.27
C ILE A 204 2.88 -5.22 3.28
N SER A 205 2.71 -3.99 3.77
CA SER A 205 2.58 -2.81 2.91
C SER A 205 3.87 -2.53 2.15
N GLY A 206 5.04 -2.80 2.74
CA GLY A 206 6.35 -2.66 2.11
C GLY A 206 6.51 -3.66 0.98
N VAL A 207 6.26 -4.94 1.25
CA VAL A 207 6.19 -6.00 0.23
C VAL A 207 5.24 -5.59 -0.87
N HIS A 208 4.01 -5.24 -0.53
CA HIS A 208 3.00 -4.77 -1.46
C HIS A 208 3.46 -3.54 -2.27
N ASN A 209 4.22 -2.63 -1.69
CA ASN A 209 4.73 -1.50 -2.46
C ASN A 209 5.85 -1.91 -3.42
N VAL A 210 6.72 -2.83 -3.02
CA VAL A 210 7.65 -3.52 -3.91
C VAL A 210 6.88 -4.30 -4.99
N ILE A 211 5.68 -4.82 -4.68
CA ILE A 211 4.87 -5.58 -5.63
C ILE A 211 4.66 -4.77 -6.91
N TYR A 212 4.20 -3.56 -6.73
CA TYR A 212 3.76 -2.71 -7.81
C TYR A 212 4.90 -1.86 -8.40
N SER A 213 6.06 -1.80 -7.74
CA SER A 213 7.25 -1.07 -8.21
C SER A 213 8.29 -1.96 -8.92
N SER A 214 8.04 -3.28 -9.02
CA SER A 214 9.09 -4.24 -9.43
C SER A 214 8.61 -5.33 -10.38
N HIS A 215 7.47 -5.19 -11.05
CA HIS A 215 6.85 -6.31 -11.80
C HIS A 215 6.72 -7.58 -10.94
N PHE A 216 6.26 -7.43 -9.69
CA PHE A 216 6.36 -8.50 -8.72
C PHE A 216 5.46 -9.69 -9.00
N THR A 217 4.32 -9.50 -9.65
CA THR A 217 3.47 -10.64 -10.01
C THR A 217 4.26 -11.62 -10.90
N PRO A 218 4.87 -11.16 -12.02
CA PRO A 218 5.87 -11.97 -12.73
C PRO A 218 7.00 -12.50 -11.85
N PHE A 219 7.55 -11.67 -10.96
CA PHE A 219 8.64 -12.06 -10.06
C PHE A 219 8.28 -13.23 -9.13
N ILE A 220 7.22 -13.14 -8.32
CA ILE A 220 6.77 -14.20 -7.41
C ILE A 220 6.28 -15.43 -8.16
N THR A 221 5.72 -15.25 -9.37
CA THR A 221 5.31 -16.37 -10.22
C THR A 221 6.49 -17.30 -10.50
N ILE A 222 7.71 -16.78 -10.64
CA ILE A 222 8.92 -17.58 -10.79
C ILE A 222 9.12 -18.49 -9.57
N GLY A 223 9.09 -17.94 -8.36
CA GLY A 223 9.24 -18.70 -7.12
C GLY A 223 8.14 -19.75 -6.95
N TYR A 224 6.89 -19.39 -7.24
CA TYR A 224 5.75 -20.31 -7.18
C TYR A 224 5.88 -21.48 -8.17
N LEU A 225 6.18 -21.20 -9.44
CA LEU A 225 6.36 -22.24 -10.47
C LEU A 225 7.57 -23.13 -10.18
N TYR A 226 8.63 -22.56 -9.63
CA TYR A 226 9.80 -23.31 -9.19
C TYR A 226 9.44 -24.27 -8.04
N MET A 227 8.68 -23.80 -7.04
CA MET A 227 8.18 -24.64 -5.94
C MET A 227 7.25 -25.76 -6.44
N LEU A 228 6.46 -25.50 -7.49
CA LEU A 228 5.63 -26.50 -8.16
C LEU A 228 6.41 -27.42 -9.11
N HIS A 229 7.73 -27.30 -9.22
CA HIS A 229 8.59 -28.13 -10.06
C HIS A 229 8.20 -28.09 -11.55
N LYS A 230 7.87 -26.90 -12.05
CA LYS A 230 7.47 -26.65 -13.46
C LYS A 230 8.58 -25.92 -14.22
N PRO A 231 9.63 -26.62 -14.72
CA PRO A 231 10.85 -25.98 -15.22
C PRO A 231 10.64 -25.14 -16.49
N ALA A 232 9.85 -25.63 -17.45
CA ALA A 232 9.59 -24.91 -18.71
C ALA A 232 8.84 -23.59 -18.47
N GLU A 233 7.83 -23.63 -17.59
CA GLU A 233 7.02 -22.48 -17.24
C GLU A 233 7.82 -21.49 -16.38
N THR A 234 8.71 -22.00 -15.52
CA THR A 234 9.64 -21.17 -14.74
C THR A 234 10.59 -20.41 -15.67
N ALA A 235 11.18 -21.06 -16.68
CA ALA A 235 12.04 -20.39 -17.65
C ALA A 235 11.31 -19.30 -18.47
N SER A 236 10.05 -19.59 -18.85
CA SER A 236 9.18 -18.61 -19.51
C SER A 236 8.88 -17.41 -18.60
N ALA A 237 8.57 -17.64 -17.32
CA ALA A 237 8.31 -16.58 -16.35
C ALA A 237 9.56 -15.72 -16.07
N ILE A 238 10.75 -16.33 -16.00
CA ILE A 238 12.00 -15.58 -15.87
C ILE A 238 12.24 -14.70 -17.10
N SER A 239 12.07 -15.24 -18.30
CA SER A 239 12.24 -14.49 -19.54
C SER A 239 11.29 -13.28 -19.60
N HIS A 240 10.03 -13.51 -19.26
CA HIS A 240 9.02 -12.45 -19.19
C HIS A 240 9.37 -11.35 -18.16
N TYR A 241 9.87 -11.73 -16.98
CA TYR A 241 10.32 -10.76 -15.97
C TYR A 241 11.52 -9.93 -16.46
N ILE A 242 12.47 -10.55 -17.17
CA ILE A 242 13.63 -9.85 -17.74
C ILE A 242 13.18 -8.86 -18.82
N GLU A 243 12.24 -9.25 -19.70
CA GLU A 243 11.67 -8.38 -20.73
C GLU A 243 11.00 -7.14 -20.12
N LEU A 244 10.20 -7.33 -19.07
CA LEU A 244 9.57 -6.23 -18.35
C LEU A 244 10.60 -5.31 -17.68
N SER A 245 11.63 -5.91 -17.07
CA SER A 245 12.72 -5.15 -16.46
C SER A 245 13.52 -4.37 -17.51
N LEU A 246 13.70 -4.92 -18.71
CA LEU A 246 14.33 -4.25 -19.83
C LEU A 246 13.49 -3.10 -20.34
N ALA A 247 12.18 -3.27 -20.48
CA ALA A 247 11.28 -2.18 -20.86
C ALA A 247 11.39 -1.01 -19.88
N GLY A 248 11.40 -1.28 -18.56
CA GLY A 248 11.62 -0.25 -17.54
C GLY A 248 12.99 0.44 -17.66
N PHE A 249 14.05 -0.32 -17.96
CA PHE A 249 15.40 0.21 -18.17
C PHE A 249 15.50 1.10 -19.42
N LEU A 250 14.87 0.70 -20.52
CA LEU A 250 14.86 1.49 -21.76
C LEU A 250 14.14 2.82 -21.59
N VAL A 251 13.00 2.80 -20.87
CA VAL A 251 12.26 4.01 -20.53
C VAL A 251 13.10 4.96 -19.67
N SER A 252 13.78 4.45 -18.64
CA SER A 252 14.58 5.31 -17.75
C SER A 252 15.80 5.94 -18.43
N HIS A 253 16.33 5.30 -19.47
CA HIS A 253 17.47 5.79 -20.25
C HIS A 253 17.06 6.49 -21.56
N HIS A 254 15.76 6.60 -21.84
CA HIS A 254 15.22 7.15 -23.09
C HIS A 254 15.76 6.47 -24.36
N LEU A 255 15.93 5.15 -24.31
CA LEU A 255 16.50 4.34 -25.40
C LEU A 255 15.43 3.57 -26.17
N ALA A 256 15.61 3.47 -27.48
CA ALA A 256 14.81 2.55 -28.30
C ALA A 256 15.42 1.14 -28.32
N ILE A 257 14.59 0.10 -28.47
CA ILE A 257 15.05 -1.30 -28.60
C ILE A 257 16.15 -1.49 -29.67
N PRO A 258 16.08 -0.84 -30.86
CA PRO A 258 17.14 -0.97 -31.86
C PRO A 258 18.49 -0.41 -31.43
N GLU A 259 18.50 0.62 -30.57
CA GLU A 259 19.72 1.25 -30.06
C GLU A 259 20.38 0.35 -29.00
N TYR A 260 19.57 -0.19 -28.08
CA TYR A 260 20.01 -1.21 -27.12
C TYR A 260 20.61 -2.45 -27.77
N LYS A 261 20.03 -2.92 -28.88
CA LYS A 261 20.53 -4.11 -29.59
C LYS A 261 21.85 -3.85 -30.33
N LYS A 262 22.13 -2.61 -30.71
CA LYS A 262 23.35 -2.25 -31.47
C LYS A 262 24.56 -2.02 -30.57
N ASP A 263 24.34 -1.54 -29.35
CA ASP A 263 25.42 -1.20 -28.43
C ASP A 263 25.55 -2.24 -27.32
N VAL A 264 26.71 -2.90 -27.29
CA VAL A 264 27.06 -3.90 -26.27
C VAL A 264 27.15 -3.25 -24.87
N HIS A 265 27.49 -1.96 -24.79
CA HIS A 265 27.57 -1.21 -23.53
C HIS A 265 26.22 -1.25 -22.79
N TRP A 266 25.11 -0.93 -23.48
CA TRP A 266 23.78 -0.91 -22.87
C TRP A 266 23.31 -2.30 -22.42
N GLN A 267 23.73 -3.36 -23.10
CA GLN A 267 23.42 -4.74 -22.71
C GLN A 267 24.17 -5.14 -21.43
N ILE A 268 25.44 -4.74 -21.31
CA ILE A 268 26.25 -4.96 -20.11
C ILE A 268 25.66 -4.15 -18.95
N GLU A 269 25.34 -2.88 -19.17
CA GLU A 269 24.79 -1.99 -18.14
C GLU A 269 23.41 -2.48 -17.65
N PHE A 270 22.54 -2.93 -18.55
CA PHE A 270 21.26 -3.53 -18.16
C PHE A 270 21.47 -4.78 -17.29
N ASN A 271 22.33 -5.71 -17.72
CA ASN A 271 22.61 -6.94 -16.98
C ASN A 271 23.23 -6.65 -15.60
N GLN A 272 24.14 -5.68 -15.50
CA GLN A 272 24.72 -5.23 -14.23
C GLN A 272 23.66 -4.61 -13.32
N THR A 273 22.84 -3.70 -13.85
CA THR A 273 21.75 -3.02 -13.13
C THR A 273 20.74 -4.03 -12.58
N LEU A 274 20.29 -4.96 -13.44
CA LEU A 274 19.37 -6.03 -13.04
C LEU A 274 19.99 -6.91 -11.96
N ARG A 275 21.24 -7.34 -12.14
CA ARG A 275 21.95 -8.16 -11.14
C ARG A 275 22.07 -7.46 -9.80
N GLN A 276 22.49 -6.20 -9.77
CA GLN A 276 22.60 -5.42 -8.54
C GLN A 276 21.25 -5.29 -7.84
N LYS A 277 20.19 -4.96 -8.58
CA LYS A 277 18.82 -4.90 -8.06
C LYS A 277 18.39 -6.22 -7.41
N ILE A 278 18.63 -7.36 -8.08
CA ILE A 278 18.23 -8.68 -7.57
C ILE A 278 19.09 -9.11 -6.37
N ILE A 279 20.38 -8.79 -6.33
CA ILE A 279 21.23 -9.03 -5.15
C ILE A 279 20.69 -8.26 -3.94
N THR A 280 20.36 -6.99 -4.14
CA THR A 280 19.79 -6.13 -3.11
C THR A 280 18.45 -6.70 -2.61
N PHE A 281 17.54 -7.09 -3.50
CA PHE A 281 16.29 -7.77 -3.12
C PHE A 281 16.54 -9.06 -2.35
N ARG A 282 17.49 -9.89 -2.77
CA ARG A 282 17.82 -11.13 -2.06
C ARG A 282 18.31 -10.88 -0.63
N VAL A 283 19.15 -9.88 -0.41
CA VAL A 283 19.68 -9.54 0.93
C VAL A 283 18.57 -9.00 1.82
N TYR A 284 17.78 -8.04 1.34
CA TYR A 284 16.66 -7.49 2.10
C TYR A 284 15.57 -8.53 2.35
N GLY A 285 15.24 -9.35 1.35
CA GLY A 285 14.30 -10.47 1.45
C GLY A 285 14.77 -11.52 2.45
N ALA A 286 16.06 -11.84 2.51
CA ALA A 286 16.61 -12.76 3.52
C ALA A 286 16.49 -12.21 4.95
N LEU A 287 16.79 -10.92 5.15
CA LEU A 287 16.62 -10.25 6.44
C LEU A 287 15.14 -10.20 6.85
N ALA A 288 14.26 -9.84 5.93
CA ALA A 288 12.82 -9.80 6.15
C ALA A 288 12.24 -11.21 6.42
N PHE A 289 12.70 -12.24 5.70
CA PHE A 289 12.37 -13.64 5.96
C PHE A 289 12.77 -14.06 7.37
N PHE A 290 13.97 -13.73 7.81
CA PHE A 290 14.44 -14.05 9.16
C PHE A 290 13.57 -13.39 10.24
N ILE A 291 13.31 -12.08 10.12
CA ILE A 291 12.50 -11.33 11.07
C ILE A 291 11.06 -11.89 11.12
N THR A 292 10.45 -12.11 9.95
CA THR A 292 9.06 -12.62 9.85
C THR A 292 8.94 -14.06 10.31
N SER A 293 9.97 -14.90 10.10
CA SER A 293 10.01 -16.27 10.60
C SER A 293 10.13 -16.32 12.12
N MET A 294 10.97 -15.47 12.72
CA MET A 294 11.05 -15.32 14.17
C MET A 294 9.73 -14.84 14.74
N LEU A 295 9.10 -13.86 14.09
CA LEU A 295 7.79 -13.36 14.47
C LEU A 295 6.73 -14.46 14.42
N PHE A 296 6.68 -15.24 13.34
CA PHE A 296 5.78 -16.38 13.20
C PHE A 296 6.00 -17.42 14.30
N ALA A 297 7.25 -17.77 14.62
CA ALA A 297 7.58 -18.71 15.68
C ALA A 297 7.10 -18.21 17.06
N ILE A 298 7.26 -16.92 17.34
CA ILE A 298 6.74 -16.29 18.57
C ILE A 298 5.21 -16.35 18.60
N CYS A 299 4.55 -16.03 17.49
CA CYS A 299 3.08 -16.09 17.38
C CYS A 299 2.55 -17.50 17.59
N LEU A 300 3.17 -18.50 16.95
CA LEU A 300 2.82 -19.89 17.08
C LEU A 300 2.98 -20.38 18.53
N ARG A 301 4.11 -20.04 19.17
CA ARG A 301 4.34 -20.35 20.59
C ARG A 301 3.28 -19.70 21.48
N GLN A 302 2.93 -18.44 21.22
CA GLN A 302 1.92 -17.74 22.00
C GLN A 302 0.53 -18.37 21.83
N LEU A 303 0.21 -18.86 20.62
CA LEU A 303 -1.05 -19.54 20.32
C LEU A 303 -1.15 -20.89 21.04
N ILE A 304 -0.03 -21.60 21.15
CA ILE A 304 0.06 -22.85 21.93
C ILE A 304 -0.12 -22.58 23.44
N ILE A 305 0.49 -21.52 23.97
CA ILE A 305 0.48 -21.22 25.42
C ILE A 305 -0.84 -20.59 25.89
N THR A 306 -1.37 -19.62 25.13
CA THR A 306 -2.51 -18.79 25.56
C THR A 306 -3.87 -19.22 24.99
N GLY A 307 -3.87 -20.20 24.09
CA GLY A 307 -5.07 -20.70 23.43
C GLY A 307 -5.51 -19.85 22.23
N LEU A 308 -6.60 -20.30 21.59
CA LEU A 308 -7.14 -19.73 20.36
C LEU A 308 -7.91 -18.44 20.64
N SER A 309 -7.25 -17.28 20.48
CA SER A 309 -7.96 -16.01 20.34
C SER A 309 -8.07 -15.61 18.86
N PRO A 310 -9.22 -15.08 18.39
CA PRO A 310 -9.40 -14.72 16.98
C PRO A 310 -8.33 -13.76 16.45
N GLY A 311 -7.90 -12.79 17.27
CA GLY A 311 -6.84 -11.85 16.90
C GLY A 311 -5.48 -12.53 16.71
N LEU A 312 -5.12 -13.48 17.59
CA LEU A 312 -3.85 -14.20 17.49
C LEU A 312 -3.83 -15.19 16.33
N ILE A 313 -4.97 -15.81 15.99
CA ILE A 313 -5.11 -16.67 14.80
C ILE A 313 -4.89 -15.86 13.53
N ILE A 314 -5.59 -14.73 13.38
CA ILE A 314 -5.44 -13.85 12.21
C ILE A 314 -3.99 -13.37 12.11
N PHE A 315 -3.39 -12.96 13.23
CA PHE A 315 -2.02 -12.50 13.26
C PHE A 315 -1.00 -13.60 12.87
N THR A 316 -1.21 -14.83 13.38
CA THR A 316 -0.37 -16.00 13.03
C THR A 316 -0.53 -16.38 11.55
N ALA A 317 -1.74 -16.32 11.01
CA ALA A 317 -1.99 -16.59 9.59
C ALA A 317 -1.32 -15.54 8.69
N VAL A 318 -1.43 -14.26 9.04
CA VAL A 318 -0.82 -13.15 8.30
C VAL A 318 0.71 -13.24 8.31
N THR A 319 1.30 -13.56 9.46
CA THR A 319 2.75 -13.76 9.57
C THR A 319 3.21 -14.97 8.76
N LEU A 320 2.48 -16.09 8.78
CA LEU A 320 2.76 -17.25 7.93
C LEU A 320 2.74 -16.90 6.44
N ILE A 321 1.69 -16.21 5.97
CA ILE A 321 1.59 -15.77 4.57
C ILE A 321 2.80 -14.92 4.20
N THR A 322 3.22 -14.01 5.09
CA THR A 322 4.39 -13.16 4.86
C THR A 322 5.67 -13.98 4.75
N VAL A 323 5.86 -14.98 5.60
CA VAL A 323 7.01 -15.90 5.55
C VAL A 323 7.05 -16.65 4.21
N VAL A 324 5.91 -17.17 3.75
CA VAL A 324 5.82 -17.87 2.46
C VAL A 324 6.14 -16.94 1.28
N LEU A 325 5.64 -15.70 1.30
CA LEU A 325 5.94 -14.70 0.27
C LEU A 325 7.43 -14.34 0.25
N MET A 326 8.04 -14.11 1.41
CA MET A 326 9.48 -13.84 1.54
C MET A 326 10.33 -15.00 1.00
N PHE A 327 9.93 -16.23 1.31
CA PHE A 327 10.61 -17.42 0.80
C PHE A 327 10.52 -17.52 -0.73
N SER A 328 9.33 -17.28 -1.29
CA SER A 328 9.12 -17.25 -2.75
C SER A 328 9.96 -16.14 -3.42
N GLU A 329 10.09 -14.98 -2.79
CA GLU A 329 10.96 -13.89 -3.25
C GLU A 329 12.44 -14.32 -3.31
N ILE A 330 12.95 -14.99 -2.27
CA ILE A 330 14.33 -15.49 -2.24
C ILE A 330 14.57 -16.50 -3.37
N ILE A 331 13.63 -17.43 -3.60
CA ILE A 331 13.71 -18.40 -4.71
C ILE A 331 13.76 -17.66 -6.05
N SER A 332 12.85 -16.71 -6.25
CA SER A 332 12.75 -15.92 -7.49
C SER A 332 14.06 -15.18 -7.77
N CYS A 333 14.68 -14.57 -6.75
CA CYS A 333 15.99 -13.95 -6.87
C CYS A 333 17.06 -14.94 -7.35
N ASN A 334 17.11 -16.13 -6.76
CA ASN A 334 18.11 -17.15 -7.10
C ASN A 334 17.94 -17.66 -8.54
N CYS A 335 16.70 -17.85 -8.98
CA CYS A 335 16.39 -18.22 -10.37
C CYS A 335 16.86 -17.15 -11.37
N ILE A 336 16.57 -15.87 -11.11
CA ILE A 336 16.97 -14.76 -11.99
C ILE A 336 18.48 -14.58 -11.98
N LEU A 337 19.14 -14.69 -10.81
CA LEU A 337 20.60 -14.56 -10.72
C LEU A 337 21.33 -15.64 -11.53
N LYS A 338 20.82 -16.87 -11.54
CA LYS A 338 21.38 -17.96 -12.37
C LYS A 338 21.35 -17.61 -13.86
N GLU A 339 20.24 -17.05 -14.34
CA GLU A 339 20.11 -16.59 -15.73
C GLU A 339 21.04 -15.40 -16.04
N CYS A 340 21.16 -14.44 -15.12
CA CYS A 340 22.09 -13.32 -15.29
C CYS A 340 23.56 -13.77 -15.34
N THR A 341 23.93 -14.81 -14.58
CA THR A 341 25.29 -15.38 -14.63
C THR A 341 25.54 -16.23 -15.88
N ALA A 342 24.52 -16.91 -16.41
CA ALA A 342 24.66 -17.72 -17.63
C ALA A 342 24.85 -16.88 -18.91
N LYS A 343 24.49 -15.59 -18.86
CA LYS A 343 24.60 -14.64 -19.98
C LYS A 343 25.84 -13.73 -19.93
N GLN A 344 26.78 -13.98 -19.02
CA GLN A 344 28.08 -13.30 -19.07
C GLN A 344 28.94 -13.93 -20.18
N PRO A 345 29.60 -13.11 -21.03
CA PRO A 345 30.56 -13.63 -22.02
C PRO A 345 31.78 -14.29 -21.37
#